data_AF-A0A419J902-F1
#
_entry.id   AF-A0A419J902-F1
#
_cell.length_a   1.000
_cell.length_b   1.000
_cell.length_c   1.000
_cell.angle_alpha   90.00
_cell.angle_beta   90.00
_cell.angle_gamma   90.00
#
_symmetry.space_group_name_H-M   'P 1'
#
loop_
_entity.id
_entity.type
_entity.pdbx_description
1 polymer ?
#
loop_
_entity_poly.entity_id
_entity_poly.type
_entity_poly.pdbx_seq_one_letter_code
_entity_poly.pdbx_strand_id
1 'polypeptide(L)'
;MWILDKPAKAKEIAEEIGLGFPSVMMHIIGLMRMGYVKAPQKGQYVITEKGKRALGFPVIDREKAEEILAPLPKEKFFSFYVDIGKPLGIYATSLQDFCDKVLKVDADSVEFHVNRGDFETWFNCLGDLELARKILLLKERKASKEELRKVIYETVKNRCAELSKIKGT
;
A
#
# COMPACT_ATOMS: atom_id res chain seq x y z
N MET A 1 -1.94 -11.58 -3.35
CA MET A 1 -3.15 -11.34 -2.54
C MET A 1 -3.03 -10.10 -1.68
N TRP A 2 -2.10 -10.03 -0.72
CA TRP A 2 -2.00 -8.86 0.17
C TRP A 2 -1.63 -7.54 -0.54
N ILE A 3 -0.81 -7.63 -1.60
CA ILE A 3 -0.49 -6.48 -2.47
C ILE A 3 -1.74 -5.94 -3.17
N LEU A 4 -2.76 -6.78 -3.35
CA LEU A 4 -4.00 -6.38 -4.01
C LEU A 4 -4.91 -5.77 -2.94
N ASP A 5 -5.16 -4.47 -3.02
CA ASP A 5 -6.04 -3.72 -2.09
C ASP A 5 -7.54 -4.08 -2.25
N LYS A 6 -7.84 -5.24 -2.83
CA LYS A 6 -9.18 -5.78 -3.04
C LYS A 6 -9.15 -7.30 -2.95
N PRO A 7 -10.28 -7.94 -2.61
CA PRO A 7 -10.42 -9.39 -2.75
C PRO A 7 -10.02 -9.83 -4.16
N ALA A 8 -9.08 -10.76 -4.24
CA ALA A 8 -8.44 -11.13 -5.50
C ALA A 8 -8.94 -12.48 -5.99
N LYS A 9 -9.16 -12.62 -7.29
CA LYS A 9 -9.49 -13.91 -7.90
C LYS A 9 -8.22 -14.76 -8.02
N ALA A 10 -8.36 -16.07 -7.86
CA ALA A 10 -7.24 -17.00 -8.05
C ALA A 10 -6.58 -16.88 -9.42
N LYS A 11 -7.36 -16.57 -10.47
CA LYS A 11 -6.84 -16.31 -11.82
C LYS A 11 -5.95 -15.06 -11.87
N GLU A 12 -6.39 -13.95 -11.28
CA GLU A 12 -5.60 -12.70 -11.23
C GLU A 12 -4.30 -12.92 -10.45
N ILE A 13 -4.35 -13.69 -9.37
CA ILE A 13 -3.16 -14.01 -8.57
C ILE A 13 -2.18 -14.88 -9.37
N ALA A 14 -2.70 -15.87 -10.10
CA ALA A 14 -1.91 -16.75 -10.95
C ALA A 14 -1.18 -15.98 -12.06
N GLU A 15 -1.89 -15.06 -12.73
CA GLU A 15 -1.33 -14.17 -13.74
C GLU A 15 -0.23 -13.28 -13.15
N GLU A 16 -0.48 -12.67 -11.99
CA GLU A 16 0.46 -11.76 -11.32
C GLU A 16 1.77 -12.45 -10.92
N ILE A 17 1.72 -13.67 -10.40
CA ILE A 17 2.91 -14.39 -9.91
C ILE A 17 3.53 -15.32 -10.96
N GLY A 18 2.96 -15.39 -12.16
CA GLY A 18 3.43 -16.26 -13.24
C GLY A 18 3.32 -17.75 -12.95
N LEU A 19 2.37 -18.17 -12.10
CA LEU A 19 2.15 -19.58 -11.75
C LEU A 19 0.83 -20.13 -12.34
N GLY A 20 0.78 -21.45 -12.55
CA GLY A 20 -0.42 -22.12 -13.03
C GLY A 20 -1.57 -22.06 -12.02
N PHE A 21 -2.80 -21.83 -12.51
CA PHE A 21 -4.01 -21.73 -11.68
C PHE A 21 -4.20 -22.91 -10.69
N PRO A 22 -3.99 -24.20 -11.06
CA PRO A 22 -4.13 -25.31 -10.12
C PRO A 22 -3.14 -25.25 -8.95
N SER A 23 -1.90 -24.83 -9.21
CA SER A 23 -0.86 -24.66 -8.18
C SER A 23 -1.25 -23.56 -7.20
N VAL A 24 -1.67 -22.40 -7.73
CA VAL A 24 -2.17 -21.28 -6.92
C VAL A 24 -3.35 -21.71 -6.05
N MET A 25 -4.33 -22.40 -6.63
CA MET A 25 -5.48 -22.89 -5.89
C MET A 25 -5.11 -23.86 -4.77
N MET A 26 -4.15 -24.76 -4.98
CA MET A 26 -3.66 -25.67 -3.94
C MET A 26 -3.10 -24.90 -2.74
N HIS A 27 -2.26 -23.89 -3.00
CA HIS A 27 -1.72 -23.03 -1.94
C HIS A 27 -2.81 -22.23 -1.22
N ILE A 28 -3.78 -21.67 -1.96
CA ILE A 28 -4.90 -20.93 -1.38
C ILE A 28 -5.70 -21.80 -0.41
N ILE A 29 -6.01 -23.05 -0.79
CA ILE A 29 -6.74 -23.98 0.07
C ILE A 29 -5.96 -24.26 1.36
N GLY A 30 -4.64 -24.46 1.26
CA GLY A 30 -3.77 -24.62 2.44
C GLY A 30 -3.82 -23.40 3.36
N LEU A 31 -3.65 -22.19 2.81
CA LEU A 31 -3.70 -20.94 3.57
C LEU A 31 -5.08 -20.70 4.21
N MET A 32 -6.16 -21.10 3.56
CA MET A 32 -7.51 -21.05 4.12
C MET A 32 -7.67 -21.99 5.31
N ARG A 33 -7.17 -23.23 5.21
CA ARG A 33 -7.19 -24.20 6.33
C ARG A 33 -6.41 -23.69 7.54
N MET A 34 -5.32 -22.95 7.32
CA MET A 34 -4.52 -22.32 8.39
C MET A 34 -5.18 -21.05 8.97
N GLY A 35 -6.25 -20.55 8.34
CA GLY A 35 -6.93 -19.31 8.71
C GLY A 35 -6.17 -18.05 8.30
N TYR A 36 -5.19 -18.15 7.40
CA TYR A 36 -4.42 -17.00 6.90
C TYR A 36 -5.12 -16.28 5.75
N VAL A 37 -5.95 -17.00 4.99
CA VAL A 37 -6.77 -16.46 3.90
C VAL A 37 -8.24 -16.77 4.16
N LYS A 38 -9.14 -15.85 3.80
CA LYS A 38 -10.59 -16.09 3.78
C LYS A 38 -11.19 -15.77 2.42
N ALA A 39 -12.35 -16.35 2.12
CA ALA A 39 -13.09 -16.11 0.89
C ALA A 39 -14.37 -15.31 1.19
N PRO A 40 -14.34 -13.96 1.13
CA PRO A 40 -15.53 -13.14 1.42
C PRO A 40 -16.62 -13.32 0.37
N GLN A 41 -16.25 -13.69 -0.86
CA GLN A 41 -17.16 -14.01 -1.95
C GLN A 41 -16.63 -15.22 -2.70
N LYS A 42 -17.51 -15.96 -3.38
CA LYS A 42 -17.13 -17.17 -4.13
C LYS A 42 -16.03 -16.84 -5.15
N GLY A 43 -14.88 -17.49 -5.00
CA GLY A 43 -13.73 -17.33 -5.91
C GLY A 43 -12.89 -16.07 -5.71
N GLN A 44 -13.17 -15.28 -4.68
CA GLN A 44 -12.35 -14.13 -4.27
C GLN A 44 -11.72 -14.40 -2.90
N TYR A 45 -10.48 -13.98 -2.73
CA TYR A 45 -9.68 -14.30 -1.55
C TYR A 45 -9.00 -13.06 -1.01
N VAL A 46 -8.94 -12.96 0.32
CA VAL A 46 -8.27 -11.88 1.05
C VAL A 46 -7.44 -12.45 2.20
N ILE A 47 -6.28 -11.84 2.47
CA ILE A 47 -5.49 -12.15 3.66
C ILE A 47 -6.24 -11.68 4.90
N THR A 48 -6.24 -12.50 5.94
CA THR A 48 -6.81 -12.16 7.26
C THR A 48 -5.78 -11.45 8.12
N GLU A 49 -6.20 -10.83 9.23
CA GLU A 49 -5.26 -10.30 10.23
C GLU A 49 -4.28 -11.35 10.75
N LYS A 50 -4.72 -12.60 10.94
CA LYS A 50 -3.82 -13.71 11.29
C LYS A 50 -2.76 -13.94 10.20
N GLY A 51 -3.16 -13.88 8.93
CA GLY A 51 -2.24 -13.98 7.80
C GLY A 51 -1.28 -12.79 7.70
N LYS A 52 -1.75 -11.56 7.97
CA LYS A 52 -0.88 -10.37 8.03
C LYS A 52 0.18 -10.51 9.12
N ARG A 53 -0.21 -10.97 10.32
CA ARG A 53 0.74 -11.27 11.41
C ARG A 53 1.76 -12.33 11.02
N ALA A 54 1.34 -13.38 10.31
CA ALA A 54 2.24 -14.41 9.81
C ALA A 54 3.26 -13.88 8.77
N LEU A 55 2.96 -12.76 8.10
CA LEU A 55 3.89 -12.02 7.22
C LEU A 55 4.77 -11.01 7.98
N GLY A 56 4.65 -10.96 9.31
CA GLY A 56 5.41 -10.05 10.18
C GLY A 56 4.87 -8.63 10.23
N PHE A 57 3.61 -8.38 9.83
CA PHE A 57 2.99 -7.07 10.02
C PHE A 57 2.53 -6.88 11.48
N PRO A 58 2.82 -5.72 12.09
CA PRO A 58 2.31 -5.41 13.42
C PRO A 58 0.79 -5.23 13.38
N VAL A 59 0.14 -5.48 14.50
CA VAL A 59 -1.27 -5.10 14.69
C VAL A 59 -1.33 -3.59 14.82
N ILE A 60 -2.24 -2.97 14.08
CA ILE A 60 -2.56 -1.55 14.24
C ILE A 60 -3.84 -1.49 15.06
N ASP A 61 -3.73 -0.94 16.26
CA ASP A 61 -4.87 -0.62 17.10
C ASP A 61 -5.39 0.81 16.82
N ARG A 62 -6.40 1.23 17.57
CA ARG A 62 -7.04 2.54 17.43
C ARG A 62 -6.04 3.69 17.60
N GLU A 63 -5.15 3.60 18.60
CA GLU A 63 -4.16 4.63 18.92
C GLU A 63 -3.12 4.73 17.81
N LYS A 64 -2.59 3.61 17.33
CA LYS A 64 -1.62 3.61 16.25
C LYS A 64 -2.22 4.09 14.93
N ALA A 65 -3.47 3.72 14.64
CA ALA A 65 -4.18 4.24 13.47
C ALA A 65 -4.37 5.77 13.55
N GLU A 66 -4.68 6.29 14.73
CA GLU A 66 -4.80 7.73 14.97
C GLU A 66 -3.45 8.45 14.79
N GLU A 67 -2.36 7.88 15.27
CA GLU A 67 -1.01 8.42 15.09
C GLU A 67 -0.60 8.49 13.60
N ILE A 68 -0.83 7.40 12.84
CA ILE A 68 -0.49 7.34 11.40
C ILE A 68 -1.30 8.38 10.59
N LEU A 69 -2.56 8.61 10.97
CA LEU A 69 -3.45 9.55 10.27
C LEU A 69 -3.28 11.00 10.74
N ALA A 70 -2.56 11.25 11.83
CA ALA A 70 -2.41 12.58 12.40
C ALA A 70 -1.63 13.53 11.47
N PRO A 71 -1.93 14.83 11.50
CA PRO A 71 -1.06 15.84 10.92
C PRO A 71 0.34 15.79 11.54
N LEU A 72 1.35 15.98 10.70
CA LEU A 72 2.75 15.92 11.07
C LEU A 72 3.28 17.32 11.47
N PRO A 73 4.36 17.39 12.24
CA PRO A 73 5.13 18.62 12.38
C PRO A 73 5.87 18.93 11.06
N LYS A 74 6.23 20.20 10.84
CA LYS A 74 6.79 20.69 9.56
C LYS A 74 8.05 19.94 9.12
N GLU A 75 8.87 19.51 10.07
CA GLU A 75 10.13 18.80 9.84
C GLU A 75 9.91 17.38 9.30
N LYS A 76 8.68 16.86 9.38
CA LYS A 76 8.28 15.52 8.90
C LYS A 76 7.38 15.57 7.66
N PHE A 77 7.12 16.74 7.09
CA PHE A 77 6.34 16.84 5.86
C PHE A 77 7.04 16.11 4.71
N PHE A 78 6.26 15.44 3.88
CA PHE A 78 6.78 14.93 2.63
C PHE A 78 6.92 16.08 1.64
N SER A 79 8.09 16.27 1.05
CA SER A 79 8.32 17.31 0.06
C SER A 79 8.40 16.69 -1.33
N PHE A 80 7.61 17.18 -2.28
CA PHE A 80 7.64 16.67 -3.66
C PHE A 80 8.73 17.35 -4.50
N TYR A 81 9.44 16.56 -5.28
CA TYR A 81 10.53 16.93 -6.18
C TYR A 81 10.30 16.29 -7.55
N VAL A 82 10.67 17.00 -8.61
CA VAL A 82 10.70 16.41 -9.97
C VAL A 82 12.09 15.85 -10.30
N ASP A 83 13.12 16.30 -9.58
CA ASP A 83 14.52 15.89 -9.77
C ASP A 83 15.36 16.28 -8.53
N ILE A 84 16.62 15.85 -8.48
CA ILE A 84 17.59 16.22 -7.45
C ILE A 84 17.72 17.76 -7.40
N GLY A 85 17.45 18.33 -6.23
CA GLY A 85 17.54 19.77 -6.00
C GLY A 85 16.43 20.59 -6.66
N LYS A 86 15.38 19.97 -7.23
CA LYS A 86 14.25 20.65 -7.89
C LYS A 86 12.93 20.42 -7.12
N PRO A 87 12.70 21.09 -5.98
CA PRO A 87 11.45 20.98 -5.24
C PRO A 87 10.30 21.62 -6.01
N LEU A 88 9.11 21.02 -5.93
CA LEU A 88 7.88 21.57 -6.51
C LEU A 88 7.21 22.64 -5.63
N GLY A 89 7.69 22.83 -4.40
CA GLY A 89 7.00 23.67 -3.40
C GLY A 89 5.68 23.08 -2.90
N ILE A 90 5.43 21.80 -3.19
CA ILE A 90 4.25 21.06 -2.76
C ILE A 90 4.69 20.09 -1.65
N TYR A 91 3.94 20.08 -0.56
CA TYR A 91 4.25 19.29 0.64
C TYR A 91 3.03 18.50 1.09
N ALA A 92 3.20 17.26 1.55
CA ALA A 92 2.15 16.53 2.26
C ALA A 92 2.37 16.62 3.77
N THR A 93 1.32 17.02 4.48
CA THR A 93 1.30 17.25 5.93
C THR A 93 0.75 16.07 6.72
N SER A 94 0.16 15.08 6.05
CA SER A 94 -0.39 13.86 6.61
C SER A 94 -0.53 12.81 5.50
N LEU A 95 -0.85 11.57 5.85
CA LEU A 95 -1.12 10.51 4.87
C LEU A 95 -2.29 10.86 3.94
N GLN A 96 -3.35 11.46 4.49
CA GLN A 96 -4.51 11.90 3.69
C GLN A 96 -4.14 13.02 2.72
N ASP A 97 -3.36 13.99 3.19
CA ASP A 97 -2.89 15.11 2.36
C ASP A 97 -1.94 14.64 1.25
N PHE A 98 -1.14 13.60 1.51
CA PHE A 98 -0.35 12.93 0.47
C PHE A 98 -1.26 12.30 -0.59
N CYS A 99 -2.30 11.58 -0.16
CA CYS A 99 -3.27 10.96 -1.07
C CYS A 99 -3.92 11.99 -2.02
N ASP A 100 -4.25 13.17 -1.50
CA ASP A 100 -4.88 14.23 -2.30
C ASP A 100 -3.90 14.92 -3.26
N LYS A 101 -2.61 14.91 -2.93
CA LYS A 101 -1.55 15.58 -3.70
C LYS A 101 -0.89 14.68 -4.74
N VAL A 102 -0.76 13.39 -4.49
CA VAL A 102 -0.07 12.46 -5.40
C VAL A 102 -0.72 12.38 -6.79
N LEU A 103 -2.04 12.62 -6.90
CA LEU A 103 -2.73 12.74 -8.20
C LEU A 103 -2.57 14.11 -8.88
N LYS A 104 -2.20 15.15 -8.12
CA LYS A 104 -2.09 16.53 -8.62
C LYS A 104 -0.68 16.86 -9.10
N VAL A 105 0.33 16.24 -8.50
CA VAL A 105 1.72 16.40 -8.92
C VAL A 105 1.97 15.67 -10.24
N ASP A 106 3.00 16.13 -10.95
CA ASP A 106 3.45 15.51 -12.19
C ASP A 106 3.83 14.03 -11.96
N ALA A 107 3.48 13.15 -12.90
CA ALA A 107 3.86 11.75 -12.86
C ALA A 107 5.38 11.55 -12.85
N ASP A 108 6.16 12.49 -13.42
CA ASP A 108 7.63 12.48 -13.35
C ASP A 108 8.13 12.66 -11.91
N SER A 109 7.44 13.48 -11.09
CA SER A 109 7.75 13.63 -9.67
C SER A 109 7.46 12.35 -8.88
N VAL A 110 6.35 11.68 -9.19
CA VAL A 110 5.99 10.40 -8.57
C VAL A 110 7.02 9.33 -8.90
N GLU A 111 7.36 9.18 -10.19
CA GLU A 111 8.37 8.23 -10.64
C GLU A 111 9.75 8.51 -10.01
N PHE A 112 10.15 9.79 -9.94
CA PHE A 112 11.39 10.20 -9.27
C PHE A 112 11.47 9.70 -7.83
N HIS A 113 10.41 9.92 -7.04
CA HIS A 113 10.37 9.50 -5.64
C HIS A 113 10.30 7.98 -5.46
N VAL A 114 9.56 7.28 -6.31
CA VAL A 114 9.50 5.80 -6.28
C VAL A 114 10.86 5.20 -6.59
N ASN A 115 11.56 5.71 -7.61
CA ASN A 115 12.86 5.19 -8.01
C ASN A 115 13.91 5.37 -6.91
N ARG A 116 13.83 6.46 -6.14
CA ARG A 116 14.72 6.73 -5.00
C ARG A 116 14.32 6.04 -3.70
N GLY A 117 13.06 5.62 -3.60
CA GLY A 117 12.52 4.97 -2.41
C GLY A 117 12.07 5.94 -1.32
N ASP A 118 11.74 7.16 -1.71
CA ASP A 118 11.39 8.24 -0.77
C ASP A 118 10.02 7.96 -0.11
N PHE A 119 9.08 7.36 -0.85
CA PHE A 119 7.73 7.06 -0.36
C PHE A 119 7.73 5.99 0.73
N GLU A 120 8.34 4.81 0.50
CA GLU A 120 8.40 3.76 1.51
C GLU A 120 9.18 4.20 2.75
N THR A 121 10.22 5.03 2.58
CA THR A 121 10.97 5.61 3.69
C THR A 121 10.05 6.51 4.52
N TRP A 122 9.28 7.39 3.87
CA TRP A 122 8.36 8.26 4.57
C TRP A 122 7.22 7.49 5.25
N PHE A 123 6.62 6.50 4.59
CA PHE A 123 5.56 5.66 5.21
C PHE A 123 6.07 4.87 6.42
N ASN A 124 7.32 4.40 6.40
CA ASN A 124 7.96 3.81 7.58
C ASN A 124 8.12 4.84 8.71
N CYS A 125 8.46 6.09 8.41
CA CYS A 125 8.53 7.17 9.40
C CYS A 125 7.16 7.51 10.02
N LEU A 126 6.05 7.28 9.31
CA LEU A 126 4.69 7.36 9.88
C LEU A 126 4.36 6.17 10.79
N GLY A 127 5.15 5.10 10.75
CA GLY A 127 4.89 3.85 11.46
C GLY A 127 3.98 2.88 10.71
N ASP A 128 3.75 3.07 9.40
CA ASP A 128 2.93 2.18 8.58
C ASP A 128 3.80 1.24 7.73
N LEU A 129 4.28 0.16 8.35
CA LEU A 129 5.11 -0.85 7.69
C LEU A 129 4.37 -1.58 6.56
N GLU A 130 3.05 -1.74 6.69
CA GLU A 130 2.26 -2.40 5.66
C GLU A 130 2.25 -1.58 4.38
N LEU A 131 1.96 -0.27 4.50
CA LEU A 131 1.95 0.63 3.35
C LEU A 131 3.36 0.75 2.73
N ALA A 132 4.39 0.90 3.56
CA ALA A 132 5.76 1.00 3.08
C ALA A 132 6.18 -0.21 2.23
N ARG A 133 5.88 -1.44 2.71
CA ARG A 133 6.18 -2.66 1.95
C ARG A 133 5.36 -2.80 0.67
N LYS A 134 4.09 -2.36 0.65
CA LYS A 134 3.28 -2.39 -0.59
C LYS A 134 3.93 -1.54 -1.67
N ILE A 135 4.35 -0.33 -1.31
CA ILE A 135 4.93 0.64 -2.23
C ILE A 135 6.29 0.17 -2.75
N LEU A 136 7.11 -0.42 -1.88
CA LEU A 136 8.37 -1.07 -2.28
C LEU A 136 8.16 -2.12 -3.39
N LEU A 137 7.13 -2.95 -3.28
CA LEU A 137 6.83 -3.98 -4.29
C LEU A 137 6.23 -3.41 -5.59
N LEU A 138 5.66 -2.20 -5.56
CA LEU A 138 5.21 -1.53 -6.78
C LEU A 138 6.39 -1.07 -7.65
N LYS A 139 7.52 -0.72 -7.03
CA LYS A 139 8.77 -0.36 -7.73
C LYS A 139 9.27 -1.47 -8.65
N GLU A 140 9.02 -2.73 -8.29
CA GLU A 140 9.47 -3.89 -9.08
C GLU A 140 8.57 -4.17 -10.29
N ARG A 141 7.43 -3.49 -10.41
CA ARG A 141 6.50 -3.67 -11.53
C ARG A 141 6.92 -2.81 -12.72
N LYS A 142 6.86 -3.39 -13.93
CA LYS A 142 6.97 -2.62 -15.19
C LYS A 142 5.65 -1.88 -15.45
N ALA A 143 5.47 -0.73 -14.82
CA ALA A 143 4.33 0.16 -15.03
C ALA A 143 4.78 1.49 -15.65
N SER A 144 3.93 2.11 -16.47
CA SER A 144 4.16 3.50 -16.89
C SER A 144 4.05 4.45 -15.69
N LYS A 145 4.68 5.63 -15.76
CA LYS A 145 4.62 6.65 -14.70
C LYS A 145 3.19 7.01 -14.28
N GLU A 146 2.25 7.02 -15.22
CA GLU A 146 0.84 7.32 -14.96
C GLU A 146 0.09 6.17 -14.28
N GLU A 147 0.37 4.94 -14.69
CA GLU A 147 -0.15 3.76 -14.00
C GLU A 147 0.39 3.67 -12.57
N LEU A 148 1.68 3.94 -12.40
CA LEU A 148 2.34 3.97 -11.10
C LEU A 148 1.68 5.00 -10.17
N ARG A 149 1.46 6.23 -10.67
CA ARG A 149 0.75 7.29 -9.93
C ARG A 149 -0.65 6.88 -9.50
N LYS A 150 -1.43 6.26 -10.40
CA LYS A 150 -2.78 5.78 -10.10
C LYS A 150 -2.78 4.65 -9.07
N VAL A 151 -1.87 3.69 -9.20
CA VAL A 151 -1.79 2.56 -8.25
C VAL A 151 -1.37 3.06 -6.88
N ILE A 152 -0.39 3.95 -6.78
CA ILE A 152 0.02 4.55 -5.49
C ILE A 152 -1.15 5.31 -4.85
N TYR A 153 -1.87 6.12 -5.62
CA TYR A 153 -3.06 6.80 -5.12
C TYR A 153 -4.09 5.83 -4.56
N GLU A 154 -4.48 4.79 -5.32
CA GLU A 154 -5.46 3.82 -4.87
C GLU A 154 -4.98 3.05 -3.63
N THR A 155 -3.70 2.66 -3.59
CA THR A 155 -3.12 1.98 -2.42
C THR A 155 -3.14 2.85 -1.17
N VAL A 156 -2.73 4.12 -1.27
CA VAL A 156 -2.77 5.04 -0.13
C VAL A 156 -4.20 5.36 0.29
N LYS A 157 -5.10 5.59 -0.67
CA LYS A 157 -6.53 5.85 -0.41
C LYS A 157 -7.20 4.70 0.34
N ASN A 158 -6.99 3.47 -0.12
CA ASN A 158 -7.53 2.28 0.53
C ASN A 158 -6.95 2.13 1.94
N ARG A 159 -5.67 2.46 2.12
CA ARG A 159 -5.03 2.43 3.44
C ARG A 159 -5.60 3.48 4.39
N CYS A 160 -5.83 4.72 3.93
CA CYS A 160 -6.52 5.75 4.72
C CYS A 160 -7.91 5.26 5.17
N ALA A 161 -8.67 4.63 4.27
CA ALA A 161 -10.00 4.10 4.60
C ALA A 161 -9.95 2.94 5.61
N GLU A 162 -8.94 2.07 5.53
CA GLU A 162 -8.72 0.98 6.49
C GLU A 162 -8.37 1.54 7.88
N LEU A 163 -7.38 2.45 7.96
CA LEU A 163 -6.96 3.09 9.20
C LEU A 163 -8.09 3.90 9.83
N SER A 164 -8.91 4.58 9.03
CA SER A 164 -10.07 5.34 9.52
C SER A 164 -11.12 4.44 10.15
N LYS A 165 -11.31 3.22 9.62
CA LYS A 165 -12.20 2.23 10.23
C LYS A 165 -11.65 1.74 11.56
N ILE A 166 -10.35 1.44 11.64
CA ILE A 166 -9.68 1.03 12.89
C ILE A 166 -9.71 2.15 13.93
N LYS A 167 -9.55 3.40 13.52
CA LYS A 167 -9.70 4.57 14.40
C LYS A 167 -11.12 4.70 14.97
N GLY A 168 -12.13 4.34 14.16
CA GLY A 168 -13.55 4.44 14.52
C GLY A 168 -14.11 3.25 15.30
N THR A 169 -13.35 2.17 15.47
CA THR A 169 -13.68 1.03 16.36
C THR A 169 -13.23 1.28 17.77
#